data_AF-A0A0D1XRS7-F1
#
_entry.id   AF-A0A0D1XRS7-F1
#
_cell.length_a   1.000
_cell.length_b   1.000
_cell.length_c   1.000
_cell.angle_alpha   90.00
_cell.angle_beta   90.00
_cell.angle_gamma   90.00
#
_symmetry.space_group_name_H-M   'P 1'
#
loop_
_entity.id
_entity.type
_entity.pdbx_description
1 polymer ?
#
loop_
_entity_poly.entity_id
_entity_poly.type
_entity_poly.pdbx_seq_one_letter_code
_entity_poly.pdbx_strand_id
1 'polypeptide(L)'
;MSGRAVPRLKLLSQHLEPLSDLNTPFATERASLISTDIHPLPPSTRYFASTRHLKQEKEVPAKMSTQEPHPTLLIPGPIEFEDEVLKSMSHFSESHVGQPFVNCFGETLTQLRTLFQTTNPASQPFIISGSGTLGWDQVAANLIEAGEDALVLHTGYFADSFADCLETYGAKATQLKAPIGERPSLEEVEKALGEKKYKLLTVTHVDTSTGVLSDIKGISEVVHRVSPDTLVIVDGVCSVGSEEIRFDDWKLDVVLTASQKGIGCPAGLSILMASGRAIETFKARKSRPASYFASWKNWLPIMQNYEAKKPSYFATPSPQLVRALNTSLSQILSKPIEDYYAAHKAASQKVKAAVTALGLKQLASKPENQANGMTAIYLPEGMTPPTILPTLMKRGVIFAGGLHKEIATKYIRFGHMGVSVTNGSRGDIEKAIEALKDGLVEVGYKVPA
;
A
#
# COMPACT_ATOMS: atom_id res chain seq x y z
N MET A 1 -2.62 -88.86 -1.32
CA MET A 1 -1.39 -89.54 -1.78
C MET A 1 -0.43 -88.46 -2.27
N SER A 2 0.32 -87.83 -1.37
CA SER A 2 1.68 -88.21 -0.97
C SER A 2 2.67 -88.30 -2.15
N GLY A 3 3.52 -87.28 -2.27
CA GLY A 3 4.64 -87.24 -3.20
C GLY A 3 5.50 -85.99 -2.97
N ARG A 4 6.13 -85.92 -1.79
CA ARG A 4 7.16 -84.93 -1.41
C ARG A 4 8.46 -85.19 -2.17
N ALA A 5 9.25 -84.14 -2.43
CA ALA A 5 10.64 -83.98 -1.99
C ALA A 5 11.20 -82.65 -2.57
N VAL A 6 11.30 -81.55 -1.83
CA VAL A 6 12.28 -81.18 -0.78
C VAL A 6 13.35 -80.20 -1.33
N PRO A 7 13.81 -79.23 -0.52
CA PRO A 7 14.06 -77.85 -0.93
C PRO A 7 15.53 -77.42 -0.75
N ARG A 8 15.87 -76.17 -1.12
CA ARG A 8 16.98 -75.44 -0.49
C ARG A 8 16.75 -73.92 -0.42
N LEU A 9 17.10 -73.39 0.74
CA LEU A 9 16.95 -72.04 1.29
C LEU A 9 17.56 -70.94 0.38
N LYS A 10 16.90 -69.79 0.17
CA LYS A 10 16.83 -68.55 0.99
C LYS A 10 18.17 -67.81 1.20
N LEU A 11 18.15 -66.54 0.77
CA LEU A 11 18.82 -65.32 1.28
C LEU A 11 20.03 -64.69 0.52
N LEU A 12 19.78 -63.45 0.07
CA LEU A 12 20.61 -62.22 0.03
C LEU A 12 21.37 -61.76 -1.24
N SER A 13 21.34 -60.43 -1.42
CA SER A 13 22.04 -59.50 -2.35
C SER A 13 21.60 -59.53 -3.82
N GLN A 14 20.88 -58.54 -4.39
CA GLN A 14 21.22 -57.12 -4.70
C GLN A 14 22.54 -56.95 -5.48
N HIS A 15 22.45 -56.68 -6.80
CA HIS A 15 23.29 -55.73 -7.55
C HIS A 15 22.69 -55.42 -8.96
N LEU A 16 22.42 -54.12 -9.18
CA LEU A 16 22.75 -53.30 -10.37
C LEU A 16 22.03 -53.55 -11.73
N GLU A 17 20.93 -52.81 -11.93
CA GLU A 17 20.60 -51.80 -12.97
C GLU A 17 21.31 -51.71 -14.36
N PRO A 18 20.64 -51.15 -15.42
CA PRO A 18 20.58 -49.68 -15.57
C PRO A 18 19.25 -49.03 -16.03
N LEU A 19 19.19 -47.74 -15.67
CA LEU A 19 18.26 -46.63 -15.86
C LEU A 19 17.81 -46.23 -17.28
N SER A 20 16.63 -45.59 -17.32
CA SER A 20 16.35 -44.29 -17.99
C SER A 20 14.93 -43.84 -17.57
N ASP A 21 14.51 -42.58 -17.45
CA ASP A 21 15.11 -41.26 -17.23
C ASP A 21 13.89 -40.38 -16.87
N LEU A 22 13.87 -39.72 -15.70
CA LEU A 22 12.90 -38.66 -15.42
C LEU A 22 13.61 -37.47 -14.77
N ASN A 23 13.52 -36.36 -15.48
CA ASN A 23 14.32 -35.16 -15.32
C ASN A 23 13.46 -34.06 -14.67
N THR A 24 13.70 -33.76 -13.39
CA THR A 24 13.33 -32.48 -12.76
C THR A 24 14.40 -32.09 -11.75
N PRO A 25 15.04 -30.91 -11.86
CA PRO A 25 16.17 -30.56 -11.01
C PRO A 25 15.74 -29.79 -9.75
N PHE A 26 16.49 -30.01 -8.67
CA PHE A 26 16.54 -29.28 -7.39
C PHE A 26 15.56 -29.70 -6.28
N ALA A 27 15.78 -30.92 -5.76
CA ALA A 27 15.66 -31.18 -4.33
C ALA A 27 16.83 -32.09 -3.91
N THR A 28 17.84 -31.53 -3.25
CA THR A 28 18.85 -32.31 -2.53
C THR A 28 19.16 -31.63 -1.20
N GLU A 29 18.42 -32.01 -0.17
CA GLU A 29 18.95 -32.02 1.19
C GLU A 29 20.02 -33.12 1.27
N ARG A 30 21.25 -32.76 1.66
CA ARG A 30 22.27 -33.74 2.06
C ARG A 30 22.23 -33.88 3.58
N ALA A 31 21.85 -35.07 4.03
CA ALA A 31 22.14 -35.55 5.37
C ALA A 31 23.67 -35.66 5.56
N SER A 32 24.23 -34.89 6.50
CA SER A 32 25.60 -35.03 6.94
C SER A 32 25.68 -36.05 8.07
N LEU A 33 26.42 -37.13 7.83
CA LEU A 33 26.76 -38.16 8.79
C LEU A 33 27.67 -37.61 9.91
N ILE A 34 27.34 -38.01 11.13
CA ILE A 34 28.07 -37.74 12.37
C ILE A 34 29.40 -38.51 12.32
N SER A 35 30.52 -37.78 12.42
CA SER A 35 31.84 -38.35 12.75
C SER A 35 32.14 -38.01 14.20
N THR A 36 32.37 -39.05 14.99
CA THR A 36 32.80 -38.99 16.39
C THR A 36 34.31 -38.89 16.44
N ASP A 37 34.85 -37.73 16.81
CA ASP A 37 36.19 -37.63 17.39
C ASP A 37 36.17 -36.61 18.53
N ILE A 38 36.37 -37.14 19.74
CA ILE A 38 36.34 -36.42 21.01
C ILE A 38 37.79 -36.08 21.38
N HIS A 39 38.11 -34.79 21.46
CA HIS A 39 39.31 -34.29 22.16
C HIS A 39 38.90 -33.51 23.42
N PRO A 40 39.51 -33.75 24.59
CA PRO A 40 39.13 -33.08 25.83
C PRO A 40 39.73 -31.67 25.95
N LEU A 41 38.91 -30.69 26.34
CA LEU A 41 39.32 -29.34 26.74
C LEU A 41 39.73 -29.29 28.23
N PRO A 42 40.68 -28.42 28.63
CA PRO A 42 41.13 -28.30 30.02
C PRO A 42 40.16 -27.44 30.88
N PRO A 43 40.21 -27.56 32.23
CA PRO A 43 39.18 -27.02 33.11
C PRO A 43 39.25 -25.50 33.30
N SER A 44 38.08 -24.85 33.21
CA SER A 44 37.87 -23.43 33.43
C SER A 44 37.99 -23.04 34.91
N THR A 45 38.79 -22.02 35.19
CA THR A 45 38.94 -21.36 36.50
C THR A 45 37.71 -20.50 36.80
N ARG A 46 37.12 -20.64 38.00
CA ARG A 46 36.00 -19.82 38.48
C ARG A 46 36.48 -18.39 38.77
N TYR A 47 35.83 -17.39 38.17
CA TYR A 47 35.95 -16.00 38.59
C TYR A 47 34.69 -15.57 39.36
N PHE A 48 34.92 -14.99 40.54
CA PHE A 48 33.91 -14.43 41.43
C PHE A 48 33.25 -13.19 40.83
N ALA A 49 31.92 -13.08 40.99
CA ALA A 49 31.14 -11.91 40.62
C ALA A 49 31.38 -10.75 41.60
N SER A 50 31.73 -9.58 41.07
CA SER A 50 31.71 -8.30 41.78
C SER A 50 30.55 -7.46 41.24
N THR A 51 29.56 -7.20 42.09
CA THR A 51 28.44 -6.29 41.81
C THR A 51 28.92 -4.84 41.85
N ARG A 52 28.99 -4.19 40.69
CA ARG A 52 29.09 -2.72 40.59
C ARG A 52 27.71 -2.14 40.34
N HIS A 53 27.28 -1.25 41.25
CA HIS A 53 26.13 -0.38 41.03
C HIS A 53 26.39 0.57 39.86
N LEU A 54 25.61 0.43 38.78
CA LEU A 54 25.59 1.37 37.67
C LEU A 54 24.53 2.45 37.94
N LYS A 55 24.98 3.71 37.96
CA LYS A 55 24.10 4.89 37.90
C LYS A 55 23.35 4.85 36.57
N GLN A 56 22.03 4.96 36.62
CA GLN A 56 21.21 5.24 35.44
C GLN A 56 21.50 6.67 34.97
N GLU A 57 22.32 6.81 33.93
CA GLU A 57 22.30 7.99 33.09
C GLU A 57 21.03 7.94 32.23
N LYS A 58 20.30 9.07 32.15
CA LYS A 58 19.20 9.21 31.20
C LYS A 58 19.78 9.08 29.79
N GLU A 59 19.51 7.95 29.13
CA GLU A 59 19.79 7.79 27.71
C GLU A 59 19.09 8.91 26.93
N VAL A 60 19.89 9.77 26.32
CA VAL A 60 19.45 10.56 25.18
C VAL A 60 19.18 9.53 24.07
N PRO A 61 18.01 9.53 23.41
CA PRO A 61 17.75 8.58 22.33
C PRO A 61 18.87 8.72 21.31
N ALA A 62 19.64 7.65 21.10
CA ALA A 62 20.69 7.65 20.10
C ALA A 62 20.07 8.08 18.77
N LYS A 63 20.72 8.97 18.00
CA LYS A 63 20.31 9.23 16.62
C LYS A 63 20.35 7.89 15.89
N MET A 64 19.17 7.39 15.58
CA MET A 64 18.93 6.02 15.15
C MET A 64 19.31 5.80 13.68
N SER A 65 19.37 6.87 12.88
CA SER A 65 19.81 6.86 11.49
C SER A 65 21.21 7.48 11.33
N THR A 66 22.08 6.79 10.59
CA THR A 66 23.40 7.29 10.14
C THR A 66 23.32 8.00 8.79
N GLN A 67 22.11 8.31 8.30
CA GLN A 67 21.92 8.98 7.02
C GLN A 67 22.37 10.44 7.08
N GLU A 68 22.96 10.92 5.99
CA GLU A 68 23.29 12.35 5.84
C GLU A 68 22.03 13.22 5.89
N PRO A 69 22.12 14.46 6.37
CA PRO A 69 21.01 15.41 6.29
C PRO A 69 20.50 15.55 4.85
N HIS A 70 19.19 15.46 4.66
CA HIS A 70 18.54 15.65 3.37
C HIS A 70 17.37 16.65 3.47
N PRO A 71 16.96 17.27 2.36
CA PRO A 71 15.71 18.01 2.30
C PRO A 71 14.52 17.10 2.67
N THR A 72 13.57 17.63 3.45
CA THR A 72 12.35 16.89 3.82
C THR A 72 11.49 16.65 2.57
N LEU A 73 11.20 15.39 2.27
CA LEU A 73 10.38 14.98 1.14
C LEU A 73 8.89 15.13 1.44
N LEU A 74 8.26 16.15 0.84
CA LEU A 74 6.86 16.52 1.07
C LEU A 74 6.07 16.54 -0.25
N ILE A 75 6.28 15.52 -1.06
CA ILE A 75 5.50 15.25 -2.28
C ILE A 75 4.30 14.36 -1.93
N PRO A 76 3.26 14.26 -2.78
CA PRO A 76 2.12 13.36 -2.54
C PRO A 76 2.46 11.87 -2.51
N GLY A 77 3.73 11.47 -2.58
CA GLY A 77 4.24 10.11 -2.48
C GLY A 77 5.33 9.79 -3.52
N PRO A 78 6.40 9.03 -3.19
CA PRO A 78 6.66 8.45 -1.85
C PRO A 78 6.88 9.51 -0.77
N ILE A 79 6.62 9.14 0.48
CA ILE A 79 6.74 10.03 1.64
C ILE A 79 7.95 9.66 2.51
N GLU A 80 8.24 10.48 3.51
CA GLU A 80 9.17 10.15 4.60
C GLU A 80 8.69 8.94 5.42
N PHE A 81 9.63 8.23 6.05
CA PHE A 81 9.37 7.05 6.87
C PHE A 81 9.95 7.23 8.28
N GLU A 82 9.40 6.52 9.26
CA GLU A 82 10.04 6.42 10.57
C GLU A 82 11.31 5.57 10.48
N ASP A 83 12.34 5.91 11.26
CA ASP A 83 13.63 5.20 11.28
C ASP A 83 13.45 3.69 11.54
N GLU A 84 12.49 3.31 12.38
CA GLU A 84 12.19 1.92 12.69
C GLU A 84 11.70 1.13 11.48
N VAL A 85 10.94 1.76 10.58
CA VAL A 85 10.47 1.13 9.35
C VAL A 85 11.67 0.83 8.45
N LEU A 86 12.61 1.78 8.32
CA LEU A 86 13.83 1.56 7.54
C LEU A 86 14.73 0.49 8.16
N LYS A 87 14.89 0.48 9.49
CA LYS A 87 15.66 -0.53 10.22
C LYS A 87 15.09 -1.92 10.08
N SER A 88 13.77 -2.05 10.06
CA SER A 88 13.12 -3.36 9.89
C SER A 88 13.50 -4.04 8.57
N MET A 89 13.93 -3.27 7.55
CA MET A 89 14.40 -3.80 6.27
C MET A 89 15.84 -4.32 6.31
N SER A 90 16.63 -3.98 7.34
CA SER A 90 18.06 -4.32 7.41
C SER A 90 18.33 -5.73 7.96
N HIS A 91 17.35 -6.63 7.92
CA HIS A 91 17.52 -8.02 8.33
C HIS A 91 18.19 -8.86 7.23
N PHE A 92 18.89 -9.93 7.63
CA PHE A 92 19.42 -10.91 6.67
C PHE A 92 18.29 -11.59 5.88
N SER A 93 18.60 -12.03 4.67
CA SER A 93 17.65 -12.79 3.86
C SER A 93 17.10 -13.99 4.64
N GLU A 94 15.80 -14.25 4.50
CA GLU A 94 15.11 -15.33 5.19
C GLU A 94 14.26 -16.14 4.22
N SER A 95 13.91 -17.37 4.61
CA SER A 95 12.99 -18.20 3.84
C SER A 95 11.56 -17.66 3.93
N HIS A 96 10.97 -17.32 2.79
CA HIS A 96 9.58 -16.85 2.69
C HIS A 96 8.54 -17.96 2.96
N VAL A 97 8.97 -19.21 3.16
CA VAL A 97 8.13 -20.31 3.65
C VAL A 97 8.55 -20.76 5.06
N GLY A 98 9.56 -20.12 5.65
CA GLY A 98 9.97 -20.36 7.02
C GLY A 98 8.96 -19.76 8.02
N GLN A 99 8.74 -20.46 9.14
CA GLN A 99 7.76 -20.04 10.13
C GLN A 99 7.93 -18.60 10.65
N PRO A 100 9.15 -18.05 10.86
CA PRO A 100 9.32 -16.65 11.28
C PRO A 100 8.70 -15.65 10.30
N PHE A 101 8.90 -15.84 8.99
CA PHE A 101 8.31 -14.99 7.97
C PHE A 101 6.80 -15.23 7.84
N VAL A 102 6.37 -16.50 7.82
CA VAL A 102 4.94 -16.87 7.74
C VAL A 102 4.15 -16.24 8.89
N ASN A 103 4.72 -16.21 10.10
CA ASN A 103 4.11 -15.56 11.26
C ASN A 103 3.98 -14.06 11.06
N CYS A 104 5.05 -13.38 10.65
CA CYS A 104 5.05 -11.95 10.38
C CYS A 104 4.04 -11.59 9.29
N PHE A 105 4.08 -12.26 8.14
CA PHE A 105 3.16 -12.00 7.04
C PHE A 105 1.70 -12.23 7.46
N GLY A 106 1.40 -13.33 8.13
CA GLY A 106 0.05 -13.56 8.65
C GLY A 106 -0.43 -12.47 9.62
N GLU A 107 0.47 -11.90 10.41
CA GLU A 107 0.14 -10.80 11.34
C GLU A 107 -0.09 -9.50 10.59
N THR A 108 0.73 -9.21 9.58
CA THR A 108 0.52 -8.08 8.67
C THR A 108 -0.84 -8.16 7.98
N LEU A 109 -1.27 -9.35 7.53
CA LEU A 109 -2.60 -9.56 6.94
C LEU A 109 -3.71 -9.28 7.97
N THR A 110 -3.58 -9.78 9.20
CA THR A 110 -4.52 -9.44 10.30
C THR A 110 -4.56 -7.94 10.59
N GLN A 111 -3.42 -7.25 10.64
CA GLN A 111 -3.35 -5.81 10.86
C GLN A 111 -4.02 -5.02 9.73
N LEU A 112 -3.90 -5.48 8.47
CA LEU A 112 -4.61 -4.86 7.36
C LEU A 112 -6.13 -4.94 7.53
N ARG A 113 -6.68 -6.01 8.11
CA ARG A 113 -8.12 -6.06 8.44
C ARG A 113 -8.51 -4.93 9.38
N THR A 114 -7.72 -4.68 10.41
CA THR A 114 -7.94 -3.56 11.33
C THR A 114 -7.82 -2.21 10.63
N LEU A 115 -6.78 -2.01 9.81
CA LEU A 115 -6.57 -0.76 9.07
C LEU A 115 -7.74 -0.43 8.13
N PHE A 116 -8.21 -1.43 7.38
CA PHE A 116 -9.37 -1.27 6.48
C PHE A 116 -10.70 -1.28 7.23
N GLN A 117 -10.70 -1.61 8.51
CA GLN A 117 -11.90 -1.70 9.34
C GLN A 117 -12.88 -2.76 8.83
N THR A 118 -12.36 -3.97 8.65
CA THR A 118 -13.17 -5.14 8.33
C THR A 118 -13.02 -6.21 9.40
N THR A 119 -14.16 -6.76 9.82
CA THR A 119 -14.27 -7.92 10.72
C THR A 119 -14.84 -9.13 9.99
N ASN A 120 -15.28 -8.95 8.74
CA ASN A 120 -15.90 -10.01 7.96
C ASN A 120 -14.86 -11.08 7.56
N PRO A 121 -15.00 -12.34 8.00
CA PRO A 121 -14.06 -13.41 7.66
C PRO A 121 -14.11 -13.82 6.18
N ALA A 122 -15.16 -13.43 5.45
CA ALA A 122 -15.25 -13.64 4.00
C ALA A 122 -14.40 -12.62 3.21
N SER A 123 -14.00 -11.50 3.82
CA SER A 123 -13.08 -10.55 3.21
C SER A 123 -11.64 -11.08 3.26
N GLN A 124 -10.80 -10.66 2.31
CA GLN A 124 -9.40 -11.08 2.22
C GLN A 124 -8.47 -9.89 1.97
N PRO A 125 -7.48 -9.63 2.84
CA PRO A 125 -6.35 -8.78 2.53
C PRO A 125 -5.38 -9.47 1.55
N PHE A 126 -4.80 -8.70 0.64
CA PHE A 126 -3.74 -9.11 -0.26
C PHE A 126 -2.53 -8.19 -0.11
N ILE A 127 -1.34 -8.78 -0.14
CA ILE A 127 -0.06 -8.07 -0.24
C ILE A 127 0.74 -8.73 -1.36
N ILE A 128 0.98 -8.00 -2.45
CA ILE A 128 1.71 -8.50 -3.62
C ILE A 128 2.85 -7.53 -3.95
N SER A 129 4.04 -8.05 -4.25
CA SER A 129 5.17 -7.26 -4.70
C SER A 129 4.84 -6.50 -6.00
N GLY A 130 4.78 -5.18 -5.94
CA GLY A 130 4.39 -4.29 -7.04
C GLY A 130 4.06 -2.87 -6.56
N SER A 131 3.87 -1.94 -7.48
CA SER A 131 3.40 -0.59 -7.13
C SER A 131 1.87 -0.57 -6.92
N GLY A 132 1.32 0.56 -6.45
CA GLY A 132 -0.13 0.74 -6.31
C GLY A 132 -0.92 0.49 -7.60
N THR A 133 -0.32 0.78 -8.76
CA THR A 133 -0.91 0.54 -10.09
C THR A 133 -1.22 -0.95 -10.34
N LEU A 134 -0.47 -1.88 -9.74
CA LEU A 134 -0.79 -3.32 -9.81
C LEU A 134 -2.15 -3.63 -9.15
N GLY A 135 -2.65 -2.76 -8.26
CA GLY A 135 -4.01 -2.87 -7.72
C GLY A 135 -5.07 -2.74 -8.81
N TRP A 136 -4.85 -1.91 -9.82
CA TRP A 136 -5.75 -1.78 -10.97
C TRP A 136 -5.77 -3.05 -11.81
N ASP A 137 -4.60 -3.63 -12.10
CA ASP A 137 -4.50 -4.94 -12.76
C ASP A 137 -5.20 -6.04 -11.97
N GLN A 138 -5.08 -6.04 -10.64
CA GLN A 138 -5.77 -7.00 -9.78
C GLN A 138 -7.29 -6.87 -9.91
N VAL A 139 -7.84 -5.66 -9.95
CA VAL A 139 -9.28 -5.45 -10.18
C VAL A 139 -9.65 -5.89 -11.59
N ALA A 140 -8.97 -5.38 -12.61
CA ALA A 140 -9.31 -5.59 -14.00
C ALA A 140 -9.20 -7.07 -14.43
N ALA A 141 -8.14 -7.77 -14.00
CA ALA A 141 -7.92 -9.16 -14.36
C ALA A 141 -8.87 -10.15 -13.65
N ASN A 142 -9.41 -9.78 -12.47
CA ASN A 142 -10.14 -10.72 -11.61
C ASN A 142 -11.64 -10.39 -11.44
N LEU A 143 -12.06 -9.13 -11.55
CA LEU A 143 -13.44 -8.73 -11.21
C LEU A 143 -14.31 -8.32 -12.39
N ILE A 144 -13.71 -8.14 -13.56
CA ILE A 144 -14.42 -7.84 -14.80
C ILE A 144 -13.95 -8.77 -15.92
N GLU A 145 -14.85 -9.07 -16.84
CA GLU A 145 -14.61 -9.90 -18.02
C GLU A 145 -14.71 -9.05 -19.30
N ALA A 146 -14.07 -9.51 -20.38
CA ALA A 146 -14.05 -8.78 -21.64
C ALA A 146 -15.47 -8.53 -22.16
N GLY A 147 -15.73 -7.30 -22.59
CA GLY A 147 -17.03 -6.84 -23.09
C GLY A 147 -18.02 -6.39 -22.02
N GLU A 148 -17.74 -6.62 -20.73
CA GLU A 148 -18.50 -6.08 -19.60
C GLU A 148 -18.20 -4.59 -19.39
N ASP A 149 -19.14 -3.89 -18.78
CA ASP A 149 -19.09 -2.43 -18.64
C ASP A 149 -18.59 -1.99 -17.25
N ALA A 150 -17.73 -0.98 -17.23
CA ALA A 150 -17.24 -0.33 -16.02
C ALA A 150 -17.57 1.16 -16.02
N LEU A 151 -18.04 1.68 -14.88
CA LEU A 151 -18.21 3.12 -14.67
C LEU A 151 -17.00 3.67 -13.93
N VAL A 152 -16.34 4.68 -14.48
CA VAL A 152 -15.14 5.29 -13.88
C VAL A 152 -15.47 6.73 -13.49
N LEU A 153 -15.51 7.01 -12.19
CA LEU A 153 -15.72 8.36 -11.69
C LEU A 153 -14.42 9.14 -11.80
N HIS A 154 -14.44 10.23 -12.57
CA HIS A 154 -13.22 10.90 -13.00
C HIS A 154 -13.02 12.25 -12.32
N THR A 155 -11.90 12.34 -11.61
CA THR A 155 -11.45 13.51 -10.81
C THR A 155 -10.05 14.01 -11.23
N GLY A 156 -9.45 13.42 -12.27
CA GLY A 156 -8.08 13.73 -12.69
C GLY A 156 -7.33 12.57 -13.34
N TYR A 157 -5.99 12.62 -13.25
CA TYR A 157 -5.07 11.76 -13.99
C TYR A 157 -5.31 10.26 -13.77
N PHE A 158 -5.57 9.83 -12.53
CA PHE A 158 -5.60 8.40 -12.19
C PHE A 158 -6.85 7.71 -12.73
N ALA A 159 -7.97 8.44 -12.87
CA ALA A 159 -9.18 7.92 -13.49
C ALA A 159 -9.00 7.64 -15.00
N ASP A 160 -8.18 8.43 -15.71
CA ASP A 160 -7.79 8.09 -17.08
C ASP A 160 -7.00 6.80 -17.14
N SER A 161 -5.99 6.66 -16.27
CA SER A 161 -5.14 5.47 -16.27
C SER A 161 -5.88 4.20 -15.82
N PHE A 162 -6.83 4.31 -14.89
CA PHE A 162 -7.63 3.16 -14.47
C PHE A 162 -8.63 2.75 -15.57
N ALA A 163 -9.23 3.71 -16.29
CA ALA A 163 -10.06 3.40 -17.45
C ALA A 163 -9.25 2.67 -18.55
N ASP A 164 -8.06 3.19 -18.88
CA ASP A 164 -7.13 2.56 -19.84
C ASP A 164 -6.69 1.15 -19.41
N CYS A 165 -6.45 0.95 -18.10
CA CYS A 165 -6.18 -0.37 -17.55
C CYS A 165 -7.38 -1.31 -17.74
N LEU A 166 -8.60 -0.89 -17.41
CA LEU A 166 -9.81 -1.70 -17.61
C LEU A 166 -9.99 -2.08 -19.09
N GLU A 167 -9.78 -1.14 -20.00
CA GLU A 167 -9.85 -1.35 -21.46
C GLU A 167 -8.75 -2.30 -21.97
N THR A 168 -7.54 -2.23 -21.40
CA THR A 168 -6.45 -3.18 -21.67
C THR A 168 -6.88 -4.63 -21.38
N TYR A 169 -7.73 -4.83 -20.38
CA TYR A 169 -8.32 -6.14 -20.04
C TYR A 169 -9.64 -6.43 -20.78
N GLY A 170 -10.02 -5.59 -21.75
CA GLY A 170 -11.17 -5.78 -22.62
C GLY A 170 -12.50 -5.31 -22.07
N ALA A 171 -12.53 -4.64 -20.91
CA ALA A 171 -13.75 -4.02 -20.40
C ALA A 171 -14.12 -2.77 -21.22
N LYS A 172 -15.38 -2.34 -21.15
CA LYS A 172 -15.88 -1.11 -21.75
C LYS A 172 -15.99 -0.04 -20.67
N ALA A 173 -14.97 0.82 -20.57
CA ALA A 173 -14.98 1.89 -19.58
C ALA A 173 -15.85 3.07 -20.04
N THR A 174 -16.75 3.52 -19.17
CA THR A 174 -17.49 4.78 -19.33
C THR A 174 -17.00 5.74 -18.26
N GLN A 175 -16.43 6.88 -18.65
CA GLN A 175 -15.94 7.88 -17.70
C GLN A 175 -17.01 8.95 -17.44
N LEU A 176 -17.35 9.16 -16.17
CA LEU A 176 -18.16 10.30 -15.72
C LEU A 176 -17.22 11.40 -15.22
N LYS A 177 -16.99 12.42 -16.07
CA LYS A 177 -15.97 13.46 -15.87
C LYS A 177 -16.52 14.67 -15.14
N ALA A 178 -15.88 15.03 -14.04
CA ALA A 178 -16.11 16.29 -13.36
C ALA A 178 -15.19 17.41 -13.90
N PRO A 179 -15.55 18.69 -13.70
CA PRO A 179 -14.61 19.79 -13.88
C PRO A 179 -13.34 19.62 -13.04
N ILE A 180 -12.22 20.18 -13.50
CA ILE A 180 -10.94 20.12 -12.77
C ILE A 180 -11.11 20.75 -11.38
N GLY A 181 -10.73 20.00 -10.34
CA GLY A 181 -10.88 20.42 -8.94
C GLY A 181 -12.22 20.05 -8.30
N GLU A 182 -13.09 19.34 -9.03
CA GLU A 182 -14.37 18.85 -8.57
C GLU A 182 -14.47 17.31 -8.68
N ARG A 183 -15.57 16.76 -8.17
CA ARG A 183 -15.95 15.34 -8.30
C ARG A 183 -17.37 15.23 -8.87
N PRO A 184 -17.73 14.11 -9.53
CA PRO A 184 -19.10 13.88 -9.97
C PRO A 184 -20.08 13.97 -8.79
N SER A 185 -21.24 14.60 -9.02
CA SER A 185 -22.30 14.67 -8.01
C SER A 185 -22.97 13.30 -7.82
N LEU A 186 -23.58 13.08 -6.66
CA LEU A 186 -24.28 11.82 -6.38
C LEU A 186 -25.46 11.61 -7.33
N GLU A 187 -26.11 12.69 -7.76
CA GLU A 187 -27.20 12.68 -8.74
C GLU A 187 -26.72 12.26 -10.13
N GLU A 188 -25.55 12.74 -10.56
CA GLU A 188 -24.93 12.31 -11.82
C GLU A 188 -24.53 10.82 -11.79
N VAL A 189 -24.00 10.35 -10.64
CA VAL A 189 -23.66 8.94 -10.43
C VAL A 189 -24.93 8.07 -10.47
N GLU A 190 -25.99 8.46 -9.76
CA GLU A 190 -27.28 7.76 -9.76
C GLU A 190 -27.88 7.68 -11.15
N LYS A 191 -27.87 8.79 -11.90
CA LYS A 191 -28.33 8.84 -13.28
C LYS A 191 -27.54 7.88 -14.17
N ALA A 192 -26.22 7.91 -14.12
CA ALA A 192 -25.37 7.04 -14.95
C ALA A 192 -25.64 5.56 -14.66
N LEU A 193 -25.74 5.17 -13.38
CA LEU A 193 -26.07 3.81 -12.96
C LEU A 193 -27.48 3.36 -13.40
N GLY A 194 -28.42 4.29 -13.56
CA GLY A 194 -29.77 4.00 -14.05
C GLY A 194 -29.86 3.80 -15.58
N GLU A 195 -28.94 4.41 -16.34
CA GLU A 195 -28.93 4.33 -17.81
C GLU A 195 -28.33 3.02 -18.32
N LYS A 196 -27.45 2.39 -17.55
CA LYS A 196 -26.67 1.24 -17.98
C LYS A 196 -26.28 0.35 -16.80
N LYS A 197 -26.29 -0.96 -17.01
CA LYS A 197 -25.77 -1.91 -16.02
C LYS A 197 -24.25 -1.96 -16.09
N TYR A 198 -23.60 -1.77 -14.94
CA TYR A 198 -22.15 -1.86 -14.80
C TYR A 198 -21.77 -3.06 -13.93
N LYS A 199 -20.70 -3.75 -14.32
CA LYS A 199 -20.10 -4.81 -13.52
C LYS A 199 -19.45 -4.24 -12.25
N LEU A 200 -18.76 -3.11 -12.42
CA LEU A 200 -18.10 -2.39 -11.34
C LEU A 200 -18.10 -0.89 -11.61
N LEU A 201 -18.00 -0.13 -10.53
CA LEU A 201 -17.70 1.28 -10.51
C LEU A 201 -16.33 1.48 -9.86
N THR A 202 -15.46 2.28 -10.48
CA THR A 202 -14.20 2.70 -9.87
C THR A 202 -14.24 4.17 -9.48
N VAL A 203 -13.63 4.49 -8.33
CA VAL A 203 -13.47 5.86 -7.85
C VAL A 203 -12.11 6.02 -7.17
N THR A 204 -11.37 7.07 -7.52
CA THR A 204 -10.18 7.47 -6.78
C THR A 204 -10.62 8.28 -5.55
N HIS A 205 -10.25 7.82 -4.36
CA HIS A 205 -10.63 8.48 -3.12
C HIS A 205 -9.91 9.82 -2.96
N VAL A 206 -8.59 9.84 -3.14
CA VAL A 206 -7.79 11.07 -3.23
C VAL A 206 -7.00 11.07 -4.52
N ASP A 207 -7.40 11.92 -5.47
CA ASP A 207 -6.67 12.08 -6.72
C ASP A 207 -5.47 13.00 -6.51
N THR A 208 -4.27 12.42 -6.42
CA THR A 208 -3.06 13.23 -6.16
C THR A 208 -2.65 14.15 -7.31
N SER A 209 -3.32 14.08 -8.47
CA SER A 209 -3.13 15.06 -9.53
C SER A 209 -3.90 16.34 -9.23
N THR A 210 -5.07 16.29 -8.61
CA THR A 210 -5.93 17.47 -8.37
C THR A 210 -6.07 17.83 -6.89
N GLY A 211 -5.75 16.93 -5.97
CA GLY A 211 -6.02 17.07 -4.54
C GLY A 211 -7.50 16.89 -4.18
N VAL A 212 -8.31 16.37 -5.12
CA VAL A 212 -9.74 16.12 -4.93
C VAL A 212 -9.96 14.88 -4.07
N LEU A 213 -10.83 15.01 -3.07
CA LEU A 213 -11.36 13.97 -2.19
C LEU A 213 -12.77 13.57 -2.65
N SER A 214 -12.99 12.29 -2.94
CA SER A 214 -14.29 11.74 -3.36
C SER A 214 -15.15 11.31 -2.16
N ASP A 215 -16.48 11.43 -2.26
CA ASP A 215 -17.42 10.98 -1.21
C ASP A 215 -17.73 9.49 -1.36
N ILE A 216 -16.82 8.66 -0.86
CA ILE A 216 -16.91 7.20 -0.98
C ILE A 216 -18.18 6.66 -0.31
N LYS A 217 -18.56 7.21 0.85
CA LYS A 217 -19.76 6.78 1.57
C LYS A 217 -21.01 7.07 0.76
N GLY A 218 -21.20 8.30 0.29
CA GLY A 218 -22.35 8.69 -0.52
C GLY A 218 -22.42 7.91 -1.84
N ILE A 219 -21.29 7.71 -2.51
CA ILE A 219 -21.21 6.91 -3.74
C ILE A 219 -21.66 5.46 -3.46
N SER A 220 -21.16 4.85 -2.39
CA SER A 220 -21.55 3.49 -2.04
C SER A 220 -23.04 3.39 -1.71
N GLU A 221 -23.59 4.34 -0.96
CA GLU A 221 -25.04 4.39 -0.65
C GLU A 221 -25.91 4.49 -1.92
N VAL A 222 -25.48 5.28 -2.91
CA VAL A 222 -26.14 5.36 -4.23
C VAL A 222 -26.08 4.02 -4.95
N VAL A 223 -24.88 3.42 -5.07
CA VAL A 223 -24.71 2.13 -5.77
C VAL A 223 -25.60 1.05 -5.15
N HIS A 224 -25.60 0.91 -3.82
CA HIS A 224 -26.44 -0.09 -3.15
C HIS A 224 -27.94 0.16 -3.30
N ARG A 225 -28.36 1.40 -3.51
CA ARG A 225 -29.77 1.76 -3.73
C ARG A 225 -30.23 1.44 -5.15
N VAL A 226 -29.46 1.82 -6.18
CA VAL A 226 -29.93 1.79 -7.58
C VAL A 226 -29.27 0.75 -8.47
N SER A 227 -28.09 0.26 -8.11
CA SER A 227 -27.36 -0.78 -8.85
C SER A 227 -26.63 -1.75 -7.89
N PRO A 228 -27.38 -2.48 -7.04
CA PRO A 228 -26.81 -3.29 -5.95
C PRO A 228 -25.87 -4.42 -6.42
N ASP A 229 -25.93 -4.81 -7.68
CA ASP A 229 -25.05 -5.82 -8.29
C ASP A 229 -23.70 -5.22 -8.78
N THR A 230 -23.59 -3.90 -8.87
CA THR A 230 -22.34 -3.21 -9.26
C THR A 230 -21.36 -3.20 -8.09
N LEU A 231 -20.14 -3.67 -8.32
CA LEU A 231 -19.08 -3.62 -7.31
C LEU A 231 -18.55 -2.19 -7.11
N VAL A 232 -18.29 -1.78 -5.87
CA VAL A 232 -17.68 -0.50 -5.51
C VAL A 232 -16.18 -0.69 -5.28
N ILE A 233 -15.38 -0.19 -6.23
CA ILE A 233 -13.93 -0.28 -6.22
C ILE A 233 -13.33 1.09 -5.91
N VAL A 234 -12.60 1.18 -4.82
CA VAL A 234 -11.96 2.42 -4.37
C VAL A 234 -10.44 2.33 -4.60
N ASP A 235 -9.93 3.22 -5.45
CA ASP A 235 -8.50 3.53 -5.48
C ASP A 235 -8.15 4.44 -4.30
N GLY A 236 -7.61 3.82 -3.26
CA GLY A 236 -7.15 4.45 -2.04
C GLY A 236 -5.63 4.55 -1.93
N VAL A 237 -4.90 4.58 -3.05
CA VAL A 237 -3.42 4.68 -3.03
C VAL A 237 -2.96 5.85 -2.18
N CYS A 238 -3.55 7.03 -2.33
CA CYS A 238 -3.18 8.17 -1.50
C CYS A 238 -3.90 8.22 -0.15
N SER A 239 -5.14 7.71 -0.09
CA SER A 239 -6.05 7.96 1.03
C SER A 239 -5.92 6.96 2.17
N VAL A 240 -5.52 5.70 1.91
CA VAL A 240 -5.39 4.71 2.99
C VAL A 240 -4.28 5.16 3.94
N GLY A 241 -4.65 5.31 5.22
CA GLY A 241 -3.78 5.87 6.26
C GLY A 241 -3.85 7.40 6.38
N SER A 242 -4.55 8.14 5.53
CA SER A 242 -4.67 9.60 5.66
C SER A 242 -6.10 10.13 5.60
N GLU A 243 -7.03 9.32 5.11
CA GLU A 243 -8.47 9.57 5.07
C GLU A 243 -9.24 8.48 5.78
N GLU A 244 -10.42 8.81 6.27
CA GLU A 244 -11.35 7.84 6.83
C GLU A 244 -11.82 6.86 5.75
N ILE A 245 -11.71 5.57 6.03
CA ILE A 245 -12.25 4.49 5.21
C ILE A 245 -12.85 3.45 6.15
N ARG A 246 -14.14 3.17 5.99
CA ARG A 246 -14.87 2.17 6.79
C ARG A 246 -15.33 1.04 5.87
N PHE A 247 -14.49 0.02 5.63
CA PHE A 247 -14.71 -0.97 4.58
C PHE A 247 -16.05 -1.73 4.73
N ASP A 248 -16.31 -2.28 5.92
CA ASP A 248 -17.55 -3.01 6.18
C ASP A 248 -18.76 -2.07 6.25
N ASP A 249 -18.67 -0.97 7.02
CA ASP A 249 -19.79 -0.04 7.24
C ASP A 249 -20.24 0.64 5.95
N TRP A 250 -19.30 0.97 5.05
CA TRP A 250 -19.60 1.53 3.75
C TRP A 250 -19.83 0.46 2.67
N LYS A 251 -19.79 -0.83 3.03
CA LYS A 251 -20.06 -1.98 2.14
C LYS A 251 -19.22 -1.95 0.87
N LEU A 252 -17.94 -1.64 1.00
CA LEU A 252 -17.03 -1.56 -0.14
C LEU A 252 -16.63 -2.97 -0.63
N ASP A 253 -16.36 -3.11 -1.92
CA ASP A 253 -15.93 -4.40 -2.48
C ASP A 253 -14.44 -4.56 -2.57
N VAL A 254 -13.76 -3.50 -3.00
CA VAL A 254 -12.31 -3.45 -3.03
C VAL A 254 -11.86 -2.08 -2.62
N VAL A 255 -10.88 -2.02 -1.72
CA VAL A 255 -10.06 -0.82 -1.52
C VAL A 255 -8.62 -1.22 -1.79
N LEU A 256 -8.03 -0.64 -2.83
CA LEU A 256 -6.64 -0.87 -3.21
C LEU A 256 -5.77 0.30 -2.78
N THR A 257 -4.50 0.04 -2.50
CA THR A 257 -3.53 1.04 -2.08
C THR A 257 -2.09 0.59 -2.35
N ALA A 258 -1.12 1.41 -1.90
CA ALA A 258 0.30 1.16 -2.00
C ALA A 258 0.99 1.43 -0.66
N SER A 259 2.15 0.81 -0.43
CA SER A 259 2.91 0.98 0.82
C SER A 259 3.41 2.41 1.08
N GLN A 260 3.81 3.15 0.04
CA GLN A 260 4.60 4.39 0.14
C GLN A 260 3.83 5.70 0.31
N LYS A 261 2.59 5.62 0.78
CA LYS A 261 1.69 6.77 0.93
C LYS A 261 1.33 6.92 2.40
N GLY A 262 0.06 7.10 2.75
CA GLY A 262 -0.39 7.26 4.14
C GLY A 262 0.00 6.11 5.08
N ILE A 263 0.34 4.93 4.57
CA ILE A 263 0.84 3.80 5.36
C ILE A 263 2.28 4.04 5.87
N GLY A 264 3.11 4.80 5.16
CA GLY A 264 4.49 5.08 5.60
C GLY A 264 5.43 3.87 5.53
N CYS A 265 5.29 3.01 4.52
CA CYS A 265 6.21 1.91 4.24
C CYS A 265 6.90 2.13 2.88
N PRO A 266 8.18 1.76 2.69
CA PRO A 266 8.86 1.90 1.39
C PRO A 266 8.10 1.30 0.21
N ALA A 267 8.26 1.91 -0.97
CA ALA A 267 7.54 1.54 -2.18
C ALA A 267 7.87 0.13 -2.65
N GLY A 268 6.86 -0.62 -3.10
CA GLY A 268 7.07 -1.95 -3.67
C GLY A 268 6.02 -2.99 -3.25
N LEU A 269 5.00 -2.61 -2.48
CA LEU A 269 3.85 -3.47 -2.19
C LEU A 269 2.57 -2.87 -2.75
N SER A 270 1.84 -3.67 -3.54
CA SER A 270 0.44 -3.48 -3.89
C SER A 270 -0.40 -4.16 -2.83
N ILE A 271 -1.25 -3.38 -2.16
CA ILE A 271 -2.04 -3.83 -1.04
C ILE A 271 -3.51 -3.63 -1.41
N LEU A 272 -4.38 -4.60 -1.13
CA LEU A 272 -5.81 -4.37 -1.23
C LEU A 272 -6.59 -5.21 -0.22
N MET A 273 -7.77 -4.71 0.14
CA MET A 273 -8.79 -5.48 0.84
C MET A 273 -9.91 -5.82 -0.15
N ALA A 274 -10.28 -7.08 -0.26
CA ALA A 274 -11.39 -7.54 -1.08
C ALA A 274 -12.52 -8.11 -0.21
N SER A 275 -13.77 -7.75 -0.51
CA SER A 275 -14.96 -8.22 0.21
C SER A 275 -15.29 -9.66 -0.17
N GLY A 276 -16.13 -10.32 0.64
CA GLY A 276 -16.71 -11.61 0.25
C GLY A 276 -17.42 -11.56 -1.11
N ARG A 277 -18.10 -10.45 -1.44
CA ARG A 277 -18.78 -10.27 -2.74
C ARG A 277 -17.79 -10.19 -3.91
N ALA A 278 -16.65 -9.51 -3.72
CA ALA A 278 -15.58 -9.49 -4.70
C ALA A 278 -14.95 -10.88 -4.89
N ILE A 279 -14.70 -11.62 -3.80
CA ILE A 279 -14.16 -12.97 -3.85
C ILE A 279 -15.11 -13.95 -4.55
N GLU A 280 -16.41 -13.90 -4.27
CA GLU A 280 -17.40 -14.73 -4.96
C GLU A 280 -17.56 -14.33 -6.42
N THR A 281 -17.48 -13.04 -6.75
CA THR A 281 -17.46 -12.57 -8.15
C THR A 281 -16.27 -13.16 -8.91
N PHE A 282 -15.08 -13.16 -8.29
CA PHE A 282 -13.89 -13.78 -8.86
C PHE A 282 -14.05 -15.30 -9.07
N LYS A 283 -14.63 -16.01 -8.10
CA LYS A 283 -14.88 -17.47 -8.22
C LYS A 283 -15.93 -17.80 -9.29
N ALA A 284 -16.89 -16.92 -9.52
CA ALA A 284 -17.98 -17.10 -10.48
C ALA A 284 -17.64 -16.69 -11.91
N ARG A 285 -16.40 -16.23 -12.18
CA ARG A 285 -15.94 -15.87 -13.52
C ARG A 285 -16.18 -17.00 -14.53
N LYS A 286 -16.55 -16.63 -15.75
CA LYS A 286 -16.74 -17.55 -16.87
C LYS A 286 -15.46 -17.77 -17.67
N SER A 287 -14.61 -16.74 -17.72
CA SER A 287 -13.29 -16.78 -18.34
C SER A 287 -12.16 -16.81 -17.31
N ARG A 288 -11.07 -17.48 -17.67
CA ARG A 288 -9.83 -17.44 -16.87
C ARG A 288 -9.37 -15.98 -16.71
N PRO A 289 -8.84 -15.57 -15.54
CA PRO A 289 -8.21 -14.27 -15.38
C PRO A 289 -7.19 -13.99 -16.47
N ALA A 290 -7.24 -12.78 -17.02
CA ALA A 290 -6.43 -12.36 -18.17
C ALA A 290 -4.96 -12.02 -17.80
N SER A 291 -4.58 -12.18 -16.53
CA SER A 291 -3.20 -12.07 -16.05
C SER A 291 -2.77 -13.37 -15.37
N TYR A 292 -1.49 -13.73 -15.48
CA TYR A 292 -0.90 -14.85 -14.73
C TYR A 292 -0.48 -14.40 -13.32
N PHE A 293 0.32 -13.33 -13.24
CA PHE A 293 0.89 -12.87 -11.97
C PHE A 293 -0.14 -12.15 -11.10
N ALA A 294 -1.02 -11.32 -11.65
CA ALA A 294 -2.04 -10.61 -10.86
C ALA A 294 -3.27 -11.49 -10.54
N SER A 295 -3.27 -12.77 -10.93
CA SER A 295 -4.43 -13.63 -10.76
C SER A 295 -4.68 -14.00 -9.31
N TRP A 296 -5.90 -13.73 -8.83
CA TRP A 296 -6.37 -14.23 -7.54
C TRP A 296 -6.49 -15.75 -7.50
N LYS A 297 -6.52 -16.44 -8.66
CA LYS A 297 -6.43 -17.90 -8.71
C LYS A 297 -5.14 -18.40 -8.04
N ASN A 298 -4.07 -17.65 -8.25
CA ASN A 298 -2.75 -17.99 -7.74
C ASN A 298 -2.52 -17.38 -6.35
N TRP A 299 -2.95 -16.14 -6.11
CA TRP A 299 -2.66 -15.43 -4.85
C TRP A 299 -3.65 -15.69 -3.72
N LEU A 300 -4.94 -15.92 -3.99
CA LEU A 300 -5.94 -16.09 -2.93
C LEU A 300 -5.59 -17.25 -1.97
N PRO A 301 -5.22 -18.47 -2.45
CA PRO A 301 -4.80 -19.54 -1.55
C PRO A 301 -3.55 -19.19 -0.73
N ILE A 302 -2.65 -18.38 -1.30
CA ILE A 302 -1.41 -17.96 -0.65
C ILE A 302 -1.69 -17.00 0.50
N MET A 303 -2.53 -15.99 0.27
CA MET A 303 -2.94 -15.04 1.31
C MET A 303 -3.67 -15.76 2.45
N GLN A 304 -4.60 -16.65 2.12
CA GLN A 304 -5.34 -17.45 3.11
C GLN A 304 -4.41 -18.33 3.96
N ASN A 305 -3.41 -18.96 3.34
CA ASN A 305 -2.47 -19.81 4.05
C ASN A 305 -1.53 -18.98 4.95
N TYR A 306 -0.95 -17.89 4.46
CA TYR A 306 -0.11 -17.01 5.30
C TYR A 306 -0.90 -16.44 6.49
N GLU A 307 -2.14 -15.99 6.25
CA GLU A 307 -3.02 -15.51 7.31
C GLU A 307 -3.32 -16.61 8.35
N ALA A 308 -3.54 -17.84 7.91
CA ALA A 308 -3.67 -19.02 8.75
C ALA A 308 -2.34 -19.55 9.32
N LYS A 309 -1.23 -18.80 9.16
CA LYS A 309 0.12 -19.13 9.64
C LYS A 309 0.68 -20.44 9.06
N LYS A 310 0.25 -20.80 7.85
CA LYS A 310 0.70 -21.96 7.08
C LYS A 310 1.62 -21.53 5.93
N PRO A 311 2.74 -22.23 5.70
CA PRO A 311 3.59 -21.94 4.55
C PRO A 311 2.85 -22.24 3.24
N SER A 312 3.05 -21.40 2.23
CA SER A 312 2.49 -21.59 0.89
C SER A 312 3.35 -20.87 -0.14
N TYR A 313 3.33 -21.34 -1.39
CA TYR A 313 4.17 -20.78 -2.44
C TYR A 313 3.44 -20.70 -3.79
N PHE A 314 3.59 -19.54 -4.42
CA PHE A 314 3.29 -19.30 -5.83
C PHE A 314 4.42 -18.50 -6.47
N ALA A 315 4.73 -17.35 -5.86
CA ALA A 315 5.86 -16.51 -6.20
C ALA A 315 6.48 -15.95 -4.92
N THR A 316 7.77 -15.62 -4.95
CA THR A 316 8.51 -15.10 -3.81
C THR A 316 8.01 -13.70 -3.42
N PRO A 317 7.38 -13.49 -2.23
CA PRO A 317 7.10 -12.16 -1.72
C PRO A 317 8.39 -11.46 -1.30
N SER A 318 8.38 -10.14 -1.07
CA SER A 318 9.54 -9.41 -0.52
C SER A 318 9.54 -9.47 1.01
N PRO A 319 10.44 -10.23 1.67
CA PRO A 319 10.42 -10.33 3.13
C PRO A 319 10.69 -9.00 3.83
N GLN A 320 11.66 -8.22 3.30
CA GLN A 320 12.04 -6.91 3.84
C GLN A 320 10.87 -5.94 3.82
N LEU A 321 10.15 -5.84 2.70
CA LEU A 321 9.02 -4.92 2.59
C LEU A 321 7.83 -5.37 3.45
N VAL A 322 7.58 -6.68 3.56
CA VAL A 322 6.50 -7.18 4.42
C VAL A 322 6.80 -6.92 5.91
N ARG A 323 8.06 -7.02 6.33
CA ARG A 323 8.47 -6.63 7.69
C ARG A 323 8.36 -5.12 7.92
N ALA A 324 8.77 -4.31 6.95
CA ALA A 324 8.59 -2.86 7.00
C ALA A 324 7.11 -2.46 7.10
N LEU A 325 6.25 -3.14 6.33
CA LEU A 325 4.82 -2.95 6.41
C LEU A 325 4.27 -3.35 7.79
N ASN A 326 4.70 -4.49 8.34
CA ASN A 326 4.31 -4.92 9.70
C ASN A 326 4.70 -3.87 10.75
N THR A 327 5.92 -3.32 10.69
CA THR A 327 6.37 -2.27 11.60
C THR A 327 5.53 -1.00 11.47
N SER A 328 5.28 -0.53 10.23
CA SER A 328 4.50 0.69 10.01
C SER A 328 3.03 0.52 10.44
N LEU A 329 2.41 -0.64 10.15
CA LEU A 329 1.05 -0.95 10.61
C LEU A 329 0.97 -1.03 12.13
N SER A 330 1.98 -1.61 12.79
CA SER A 330 2.03 -1.66 14.25
C SER A 330 2.08 -0.26 14.88
N GLN A 331 2.77 0.68 14.23
CA GLN A 331 2.82 2.08 14.67
C GLN A 331 1.47 2.78 14.47
N ILE A 332 0.87 2.65 13.29
CA ILE A 332 -0.46 3.22 12.96
C ILE A 332 -1.51 2.71 13.94
N LEU A 333 -1.52 1.41 14.21
CA LEU A 333 -2.51 0.72 15.04
C LEU A 333 -2.16 0.70 16.54
N SER A 334 -1.09 1.39 16.95
CA SER A 334 -0.74 1.55 18.37
C SER A 334 -1.73 2.45 19.14
N LYS A 335 -2.56 3.20 18.40
CA LYS A 335 -3.63 4.07 18.88
C LYS A 335 -4.90 3.81 18.04
N PRO A 336 -6.07 4.28 18.49
CA PRO A 336 -7.27 4.28 17.65
C PRO A 336 -6.99 4.94 16.30
N ILE A 337 -7.47 4.34 15.20
CA ILE A 337 -7.19 4.81 13.83
C ILE A 337 -7.78 6.21 13.60
N GLU A 338 -8.83 6.56 14.33
CA GLU A 338 -9.46 7.89 14.34
C GLU A 338 -8.48 8.99 14.74
N ASP A 339 -7.57 8.72 15.68
CA ASP A 339 -6.55 9.69 16.09
C ASP A 339 -5.59 9.97 14.93
N TYR A 340 -5.29 8.94 14.13
CA TYR A 340 -4.46 9.05 12.94
C TYR A 340 -5.13 9.93 11.88
N TYR A 341 -6.43 9.71 11.61
CA TYR A 341 -7.20 10.56 10.69
C TYR A 341 -7.33 11.99 11.19
N ALA A 342 -7.57 12.18 12.50
CA ALA A 342 -7.67 13.49 13.11
C ALA A 342 -6.36 14.29 12.98
N ALA A 343 -5.20 13.64 13.15
CA ALA A 343 -3.91 14.28 12.97
C ALA A 343 -3.70 14.79 11.53
N HIS A 344 -4.02 13.96 10.51
CA HIS A 344 -3.96 14.35 9.10
C HIS A 344 -4.91 15.50 8.78
N LYS A 345 -6.15 15.44 9.27
CA LYS A 345 -7.13 16.52 9.10
C LYS A 345 -6.65 17.83 9.72
N ALA A 346 -6.10 17.80 10.94
CA ALA A 346 -5.59 18.99 11.62
C ALA A 346 -4.40 19.62 10.89
N ALA A 347 -3.44 18.79 10.44
CA ALA A 347 -2.30 19.26 9.64
C ALA A 347 -2.75 19.86 8.29
N SER A 348 -3.69 19.20 7.61
CA SER A 348 -4.28 19.70 6.36
C SER A 348 -4.95 21.06 6.56
N GLN A 349 -5.75 21.22 7.61
CA GLN A 349 -6.38 22.51 7.95
C GLN A 349 -5.34 23.61 8.18
N LYS A 350 -4.25 23.30 8.90
CA LYS A 350 -3.14 24.23 9.11
C LYS A 350 -2.48 24.64 7.79
N VAL A 351 -2.16 23.68 6.93
CA VAL A 351 -1.57 23.93 5.60
C VAL A 351 -2.51 24.77 4.75
N LYS A 352 -3.80 24.42 4.67
CA LYS A 352 -4.80 25.14 3.88
C LYS A 352 -4.98 26.57 4.38
N ALA A 353 -5.04 26.78 5.69
CA ALA A 353 -5.11 28.12 6.29
C ALA A 353 -3.88 28.96 5.94
N ALA A 354 -2.67 28.37 6.00
CA ALA A 354 -1.44 29.06 5.60
C ALA A 354 -1.43 29.41 4.11
N VAL A 355 -1.84 28.49 3.22
CA VAL A 355 -1.96 28.74 1.78
C VAL A 355 -2.93 29.91 1.51
N THR A 356 -4.09 29.93 2.17
CA THR A 356 -5.05 31.03 2.05
C THR A 356 -4.51 32.35 2.58
N ALA A 357 -3.80 32.33 3.72
CA ALA A 357 -3.15 33.53 4.28
C ALA A 357 -2.05 34.08 3.36
N LEU A 358 -1.41 33.23 2.57
CA LEU A 358 -0.48 33.65 1.51
C LEU A 358 -1.18 34.21 0.26
N GLY A 359 -2.52 34.30 0.23
CA GLY A 359 -3.27 34.75 -0.94
C GLY A 359 -3.34 33.74 -2.08
N LEU A 360 -2.95 32.49 -1.83
CA LEU A 360 -2.98 31.41 -2.80
C LEU A 360 -4.29 30.61 -2.70
N LYS A 361 -4.58 29.84 -3.75
CA LYS A 361 -5.81 29.02 -3.84
C LYS A 361 -5.47 27.54 -3.93
N GLN A 362 -6.28 26.72 -3.30
CA GLN A 362 -6.25 25.27 -3.54
C GLN A 362 -6.86 24.95 -4.90
N LEU A 363 -6.40 23.87 -5.54
CA LEU A 363 -6.96 23.40 -6.82
C LEU A 363 -8.38 22.87 -6.63
N ALA A 364 -8.59 22.01 -5.65
CA ALA A 364 -9.93 21.62 -5.21
C ALA A 364 -10.60 22.80 -4.48
N SER A 365 -11.63 23.39 -5.11
CA SER A 365 -12.17 24.68 -4.69
C SER A 365 -13.10 24.57 -3.47
N LYS A 366 -13.88 23.50 -3.41
CA LYS A 366 -14.85 23.25 -2.32
C LYS A 366 -14.18 22.54 -1.14
N PRO A 367 -14.31 23.03 0.10
CA PRO A 367 -13.68 22.42 1.28
C PRO A 367 -13.94 20.91 1.44
N GLU A 368 -15.16 20.45 1.14
CA GLU A 368 -15.57 19.04 1.20
C GLU A 368 -14.93 18.14 0.14
N ASN A 369 -14.32 18.73 -0.89
CA ASN A 369 -13.56 18.05 -1.93
C ASN A 369 -12.05 18.13 -1.69
N GLN A 370 -11.58 18.72 -0.59
CA GLN A 370 -10.14 18.90 -0.37
C GLN A 370 -9.56 17.78 0.49
N ALA A 371 -8.60 17.03 -0.04
CA ALA A 371 -7.91 15.96 0.68
C ALA A 371 -7.22 16.43 1.98
N ASN A 372 -7.08 15.50 2.93
CA ASN A 372 -6.36 15.64 4.18
C ASN A 372 -4.90 15.20 4.07
N GLY A 373 -4.54 14.29 3.17
CA GLY A 373 -3.14 13.86 3.01
C GLY A 373 -2.27 14.73 2.09
N MET A 374 -2.86 15.64 1.32
CA MET A 374 -2.10 16.54 0.45
C MET A 374 -2.89 17.80 0.06
N THR A 375 -2.18 18.85 -0.36
CA THR A 375 -2.77 20.08 -0.91
C THR A 375 -2.16 20.41 -2.27
N ALA A 376 -3.01 20.55 -3.29
CA ALA A 376 -2.63 21.08 -4.60
C ALA A 376 -2.87 22.60 -4.58
N ILE A 377 -1.83 23.38 -4.87
CA ILE A 377 -1.80 24.82 -4.65
C ILE A 377 -1.56 25.52 -5.99
N TYR A 378 -2.53 26.28 -6.48
CA TYR A 378 -2.33 27.14 -7.64
C TYR A 378 -1.22 28.15 -7.37
N LEU A 379 -0.33 28.28 -8.34
CA LEU A 379 0.68 29.32 -8.33
C LEU A 379 0.06 30.65 -8.79
N PRO A 380 0.64 31.79 -8.38
CA PRO A 380 0.29 33.08 -8.92
C PRO A 380 0.41 33.13 -10.44
N GLU A 381 -0.33 34.04 -11.08
CA GLU A 381 -0.25 34.24 -12.52
C GLU A 381 1.19 34.53 -12.96
N GLY A 382 1.63 33.89 -14.05
CA GLY A 382 3.01 33.98 -14.57
C GLY A 382 4.04 33.11 -13.85
N MET A 383 3.70 32.49 -12.72
CA MET A 383 4.58 31.57 -11.99
C MET A 383 4.33 30.12 -12.39
N THR A 384 5.39 29.30 -12.44
CA THR A 384 5.31 27.87 -12.81
C THR A 384 6.13 27.02 -11.84
N PRO A 385 5.94 25.69 -11.73
CA PRO A 385 6.72 24.87 -10.81
C PRO A 385 8.25 25.07 -10.90
N PRO A 386 8.86 25.18 -12.10
CA PRO A 386 10.30 25.46 -12.22
C PRO A 386 10.77 26.77 -11.57
N THR A 387 9.90 27.76 -11.37
CA THR A 387 10.30 29.03 -10.73
C THR A 387 10.40 28.91 -9.22
N ILE A 388 9.61 28.05 -8.57
CA ILE A 388 9.50 27.97 -7.11
C ILE A 388 10.15 26.71 -6.50
N LEU A 389 10.05 25.56 -7.17
CA LEU A 389 10.53 24.28 -6.62
C LEU A 389 12.04 24.29 -6.28
N PRO A 390 12.94 24.87 -7.09
CA PRO A 390 14.35 24.96 -6.74
C PRO A 390 14.60 25.76 -5.46
N THR A 391 13.82 26.82 -5.22
CA THR A 391 13.94 27.63 -4.00
C THR A 391 13.48 26.88 -2.77
N LEU A 392 12.40 26.09 -2.87
CA LEU A 392 11.98 25.18 -1.79
C LEU A 392 13.08 24.16 -1.46
N MET A 393 13.70 23.57 -2.48
CA MET A 393 14.78 22.60 -2.32
C MET A 393 15.99 23.22 -1.60
N LYS A 394 16.39 24.44 -1.96
CA LYS A 394 17.45 25.19 -1.26
C LYS A 394 17.13 25.45 0.22
N ARG A 395 15.84 25.53 0.56
CA ARG A 395 15.31 25.69 1.93
C ARG A 395 15.08 24.35 2.63
N GLY A 396 15.51 23.25 2.01
CA GLY A 396 15.50 21.92 2.61
C GLY A 396 14.12 21.28 2.68
N VAL A 397 13.21 21.61 1.75
CA VAL A 397 11.93 20.88 1.56
C VAL A 397 11.68 20.61 0.08
N ILE A 398 11.03 19.48 -0.25
CA ILE A 398 10.76 19.08 -1.63
C ILE A 398 9.25 18.97 -1.83
N PHE A 399 8.70 19.81 -2.70
CA PHE A 399 7.33 19.67 -3.21
C PHE A 399 7.35 19.11 -4.64
N ALA A 400 6.19 18.69 -5.14
CA ALA A 400 6.06 18.20 -6.51
C ALA A 400 5.43 19.27 -7.42
N GLY A 401 5.74 19.22 -8.72
CA GLY A 401 4.97 19.97 -9.72
C GLY A 401 3.58 19.37 -9.93
N GLY A 402 2.74 20.09 -10.67
CA GLY A 402 1.44 19.58 -11.11
C GLY A 402 1.56 18.34 -11.99
N LEU A 403 0.49 17.54 -12.02
CA LEU A 403 0.42 16.25 -12.72
C LEU A 403 -0.80 16.15 -13.67
N HIS A 404 -1.83 16.96 -13.44
CA HIS A 404 -3.03 16.97 -14.29
C HIS A 404 -2.66 17.40 -15.71
N LYS A 405 -3.04 16.58 -16.71
CA LYS A 405 -2.57 16.69 -18.10
C LYS A 405 -2.74 18.11 -18.70
N GLU A 406 -3.84 18.78 -18.37
CA GLU A 406 -4.18 20.09 -18.94
C GLU A 406 -3.57 21.29 -18.21
N ILE A 407 -3.21 21.16 -16.92
CA ILE A 407 -2.86 22.31 -16.07
C ILE A 407 -1.60 22.09 -15.22
N ALA A 408 -0.79 21.06 -15.52
CA ALA A 408 0.40 20.69 -14.74
C ALA A 408 1.38 21.85 -14.45
N THR A 409 1.42 22.86 -15.34
CA THR A 409 2.29 24.03 -15.21
C THR A 409 1.77 25.12 -14.28
N LYS A 410 0.52 25.02 -13.80
CA LYS A 410 -0.17 26.11 -13.06
C LYS A 410 -0.16 25.95 -11.54
N TYR A 411 0.32 24.84 -11.01
CA TYR A 411 0.21 24.52 -9.59
C TYR A 411 1.33 23.60 -9.12
N ILE A 412 1.55 23.57 -7.81
CA ILE A 412 2.44 22.63 -7.12
C ILE A 412 1.62 21.75 -6.17
N ARG A 413 2.24 20.68 -5.68
CA ARG A 413 1.61 19.72 -4.79
C ARG A 413 2.48 19.50 -3.56
N PHE A 414 1.88 19.74 -2.41
CA PHE A 414 2.45 19.56 -1.08
C PHE A 414 1.77 18.34 -0.44
N GLY A 415 2.52 17.25 -0.27
CA GLY A 415 2.09 16.08 0.49
C GLY A 415 2.41 16.23 1.98
N HIS A 416 1.45 15.84 2.81
CA HIS A 416 1.54 15.89 4.28
C HIS A 416 0.86 14.63 4.83
N MET A 417 1.62 13.53 4.82
CA MET A 417 1.16 12.20 5.22
C MET A 417 2.17 11.53 6.13
N GLY A 418 1.69 10.57 6.91
CA GLY A 418 2.53 9.70 7.73
C GLY A 418 3.36 10.48 8.72
N VAL A 419 4.65 10.13 8.82
CA VAL A 419 5.57 10.70 9.82
C VAL A 419 5.69 12.23 9.77
N SER A 420 5.56 12.84 8.59
CA SER A 420 5.58 14.30 8.44
C SER A 420 4.45 15.01 9.21
N VAL A 421 3.37 14.28 9.49
CA VAL A 421 2.20 14.76 10.26
C VAL A 421 2.20 14.17 11.67
N THR A 422 2.45 12.88 11.80
CA THR A 422 2.20 12.16 13.06
C THR A 422 3.35 12.28 14.06
N ASN A 423 4.52 12.75 13.63
CA ASN A 423 5.67 12.99 14.49
C ASN A 423 5.99 14.49 14.58
N GLY A 424 5.29 15.19 15.48
CA GLY A 424 5.42 16.63 15.66
C GLY A 424 6.82 17.11 16.07
N SER A 425 7.71 16.22 16.55
CA SER A 425 9.09 16.59 16.89
C SER A 425 9.94 16.94 15.66
N ARG A 426 9.50 16.52 14.46
CA ARG A 426 10.20 16.81 13.20
C ARG A 426 9.96 18.24 12.69
N GLY A 427 8.83 18.86 13.04
CA GLY A 427 8.48 20.21 12.59
C GLY A 427 8.36 20.37 11.06
N ASP A 428 8.11 19.27 10.34
CA ASP A 428 8.18 19.23 8.87
C ASP A 428 7.14 20.16 8.23
N ILE A 429 5.91 20.21 8.77
CA ILE A 429 4.83 21.03 8.24
C ILE A 429 5.11 22.52 8.43
N GLU A 430 5.60 22.92 9.61
CA GLU A 430 5.96 24.31 9.92
C GLU A 430 7.09 24.79 9.01
N LYS A 431 8.16 24.00 8.91
CA LYS A 431 9.31 24.27 8.03
C LYS A 431 8.87 24.43 6.58
N ALA A 432 7.94 23.59 6.11
CA ALA A 432 7.45 23.65 4.75
C ALA A 432 6.60 24.88 4.45
N ILE A 433 5.75 25.30 5.40
CA ILE A 433 4.95 26.53 5.28
C ILE A 433 5.87 27.76 5.24
N GLU A 434 6.88 27.81 6.12
CA GLU A 434 7.87 28.89 6.13
C GLU A 434 8.68 28.92 4.83
N ALA A 435 9.18 27.77 4.38
CA ALA A 435 9.90 27.65 3.11
C ALA A 435 9.06 28.07 1.91
N LEU A 436 7.75 27.75 1.90
CA LEU A 436 6.83 28.21 0.86
C LEU A 436 6.67 29.72 0.87
N LYS A 437 6.44 30.33 2.05
CA LYS A 437 6.33 31.78 2.20
C LYS A 437 7.59 32.50 1.70
N ASP A 438 8.75 32.09 2.22
CA ASP A 438 10.03 32.73 1.87
C ASP A 438 10.39 32.49 0.40
N GLY A 439 10.11 31.29 -0.11
CA GLY A 439 10.35 30.95 -1.50
C GLY A 439 9.54 31.81 -2.45
N LEU A 440 8.26 32.07 -2.12
CA LEU A 440 7.39 32.96 -2.89
C LEU A 440 7.94 34.39 -2.90
N VAL A 441 8.38 34.92 -1.75
CA VAL A 441 8.97 36.26 -1.65
C VAL A 441 10.25 36.37 -2.49
N GLU A 442 11.12 35.36 -2.43
CA GLU A 442 12.38 35.32 -3.20
C GLU A 442 12.14 35.38 -4.71
N VAL A 443 11.07 34.75 -5.20
CA VAL A 443 10.70 34.76 -6.63
C VAL A 443 9.82 35.95 -7.01
N GLY A 444 9.72 36.96 -6.14
CA GLY A 444 9.06 38.25 -6.43
C GLY A 444 7.56 38.29 -6.15
N TYR A 445 6.98 37.30 -5.47
CA TYR A 445 5.57 37.34 -5.07
C TYR A 445 5.38 38.24 -3.85
N LYS A 446 4.40 39.15 -3.92
CA LYS A 446 4.00 40.01 -2.81
C LYS A 446 2.91 39.31 -2.00
N VAL A 447 3.29 38.80 -0.84
CA VAL A 447 2.34 38.21 0.12
C VAL A 447 1.36 39.29 0.59
N PRO A 448 0.03 39.02 0.63
CA PRO A 448 -0.95 39.94 1.19
C PRO A 448 -0.59 40.32 2.64
N ALA A 449 -0.88 41.57 3.01
CA ALA A 449 -0.60 42.12 4.34
C ALA A 449 -1.47 41.50 5.43
#